data_AF-X1Q010-F1
#
_entry.id   AF-X1Q010-F1
#
_cell.length_a   1.000
_cell.length_b   1.000
_cell.length_c   1.000
_cell.angle_alpha   90.00
_cell.angle_beta   90.00
_cell.angle_gamma   90.00
#
_symmetry.space_group_name_H-M   'P 1'
#
loop_
_entity.id
_entity.type
_entity.pdbx_description
1 polymer ?
#
loop_
_entity_poly.entity_id
_entity_poly.type
_entity_poly.pdbx_seq_one_letter_code
_entity_poly.pdbx_strand_id
1 'polypeptide(L)'
;VQEILAAGPTKGSAIIETATCPVHVDVRVVPQESFGAAAQYFTGSKEHNVRLREIAIKAKLKLNEYGLFKADKMIAGPVEEEIYQKLGLDYVEPLLREDRGEVEAAKTNSLPELIKAGDIKGDFHVPEFIPMPKSL
;
A
#
# COMPACT_ATOMS: atom_id res chain seq x y z
N VAL A 1 -15.35 -18.37 -6.38
CA VAL A 1 -13.98 -18.58 -6.92
C VAL A 1 -14.13 -19.37 -8.20
N GLN A 2 -13.61 -18.84 -9.31
CA GLN A 2 -13.74 -19.46 -10.63
C GLN A 2 -12.61 -20.46 -10.88
N GLU A 3 -11.37 -20.06 -10.60
CA GLU A 3 -10.18 -20.88 -10.81
C GLU A 3 -9.14 -20.63 -9.69
N ILE A 4 -8.49 -21.70 -9.22
CA ILE A 4 -7.36 -21.59 -8.30
C ILE A 4 -6.08 -21.80 -9.12
N LEU A 5 -5.26 -20.75 -9.23
CA LEU A 5 -4.01 -20.79 -9.98
C LEU A 5 -2.87 -21.37 -9.14
N ALA A 6 -2.84 -21.04 -7.85
CA ALA A 6 -1.86 -21.55 -6.90
C ALA A 6 -2.42 -21.54 -5.47
N ALA A 7 -2.14 -22.60 -4.70
CA ALA A 7 -2.49 -22.68 -3.29
C ALA A 7 -1.33 -23.23 -2.47
N GLY A 8 -0.95 -22.51 -1.42
CA GLY A 8 0.04 -22.91 -0.44
C GLY A 8 -0.34 -22.43 0.95
N PRO A 9 0.44 -22.80 1.99
CA PRO A 9 0.09 -22.50 3.38
C PRO A 9 0.06 -21.00 3.70
N THR A 10 0.85 -20.18 2.99
CA THR A 10 0.98 -18.73 3.26
C THR A 10 0.78 -17.84 2.04
N LYS A 11 0.52 -18.44 0.86
CA LYS A 11 0.28 -17.71 -0.39
C LYS A 11 -0.75 -18.43 -1.24
N GLY A 12 -1.67 -17.67 -1.82
CA GLY A 12 -2.69 -18.17 -2.74
C GLY A 12 -2.88 -17.21 -3.90
N SER A 13 -3.28 -17.74 -5.05
CA SER A 13 -3.61 -16.96 -6.24
C SER A 13 -4.81 -17.59 -6.93
N ALA A 14 -5.81 -16.78 -7.27
CA ALA A 14 -7.07 -17.25 -7.83
C ALA A 14 -7.69 -16.22 -8.77
N ILE A 15 -8.52 -16.70 -9.69
CA ILE A 15 -9.44 -15.88 -10.47
C ILE A 15 -10.80 -15.95 -9.77
N ILE A 16 -11.34 -14.78 -9.42
CA ILE A 16 -12.66 -14.65 -8.81
C ILE A 16 -13.61 -13.95 -9.78
N GLU A 17 -14.83 -14.47 -9.87
CA GLU A 17 -15.91 -13.78 -10.58
C GLU A 17 -16.35 -12.56 -9.77
N THR A 18 -16.52 -11.42 -10.44
CA THR A 18 -17.11 -10.21 -9.84
C THR A 18 -18.35 -9.80 -10.66
N ALA A 19 -19.06 -8.75 -10.23
CA ALA A 19 -20.25 -8.29 -10.93
C ALA A 19 -19.98 -7.78 -12.36
N THR A 20 -18.74 -7.37 -12.66
CA THR A 20 -18.38 -6.76 -13.95
C THR A 20 -17.47 -7.64 -14.78
N CYS A 21 -16.44 -8.24 -14.16
CA CYS A 21 -15.47 -9.09 -14.85
C CYS A 21 -14.72 -10.00 -13.87
N PRO A 22 -14.11 -11.10 -14.35
CA PRO A 22 -13.18 -11.87 -13.54
C PRO A 22 -11.97 -11.04 -13.11
N VAL A 23 -11.56 -11.20 -11.85
CA VAL A 23 -10.40 -10.50 -11.27
C VAL A 23 -9.39 -11.52 -10.77
N HIS A 24 -8.12 -11.30 -11.10
CA HIS A 24 -7.00 -12.03 -10.54
C HIS A 24 -6.64 -11.45 -9.18
N VAL A 25 -6.66 -12.29 -8.14
CA VAL A 25 -6.37 -11.92 -6.75
C VAL A 25 -5.22 -12.75 -6.22
N ASP A 26 -4.26 -12.08 -5.61
CA ASP A 26 -3.21 -12.68 -4.80
C ASP A 26 -3.52 -12.49 -3.31
N VAL A 27 -3.35 -13.55 -2.53
CA VAL A 27 -3.54 -13.56 -1.07
C VAL A 27 -2.24 -13.94 -0.38
N ARG A 28 -1.89 -13.17 0.65
CA ARG A 28 -0.72 -13.39 1.50
C ARG A 28 -1.16 -13.53 2.95
N VAL A 29 -0.69 -14.58 3.60
CA VAL A 29 -0.93 -14.82 5.03
C VAL A 29 0.39 -14.61 5.75
N VAL A 30 0.37 -13.73 6.75
CA VAL A 30 1.51 -13.40 7.59
C VAL A 30 1.12 -13.52 9.07
N PRO A 31 2.08 -13.72 9.99
CA PRO A 31 1.84 -13.59 11.42
C PRO A 31 1.26 -12.21 11.75
N GLN A 32 0.44 -12.13 12.80
CA GLN A 32 -0.22 -10.87 13.20
C GLN A 32 0.82 -9.79 13.52
N GLU A 33 1.93 -10.16 14.13
CA GLU A 33 3.03 -9.28 14.48
C GLU A 33 3.80 -8.72 13.26
N SER A 34 3.54 -9.26 12.07
CA SER A 34 4.13 -8.82 10.81
C SER A 34 3.15 -8.02 9.94
N PHE A 35 1.92 -7.79 10.39
CA PHE A 35 0.87 -7.25 9.54
C PHE A 35 1.22 -5.88 8.93
N GLY A 36 1.69 -4.92 9.73
CA GLY A 36 2.11 -3.60 9.27
C GLY A 36 3.29 -3.64 8.28
N ALA A 37 4.28 -4.50 8.52
CA ALA A 37 5.41 -4.71 7.60
C ALA A 37 4.97 -5.33 6.27
N ALA A 38 4.05 -6.28 6.32
CA ALA A 38 3.48 -6.89 5.12
C ALA A 38 2.64 -5.87 4.35
N ALA A 39 1.82 -5.07 5.04
CA ALA A 39 1.03 -4.00 4.43
C ALA A 39 1.94 -3.01 3.70
N GLN A 40 3.02 -2.56 4.34
CA GLN A 40 4.05 -1.71 3.73
C GLN A 40 4.65 -2.35 2.47
N TYR A 41 5.11 -3.59 2.62
CA TYR A 41 5.79 -4.32 1.56
C TYR A 41 4.90 -4.54 0.34
N PHE A 42 3.67 -5.03 0.53
CA PHE A 42 2.77 -5.42 -0.56
C PHE A 42 1.98 -4.24 -1.14
N THR A 43 1.87 -3.12 -0.43
CA THR A 43 1.40 -1.86 -1.01
C THR A 43 2.43 -1.28 -1.97
N GLY A 44 3.72 -1.35 -1.61
CA GLY A 44 4.80 -0.85 -2.45
C GLY A 44 4.78 0.68 -2.58
N SER A 45 5.25 1.25 -3.69
CA SER A 45 5.77 0.58 -4.89
C SER A 45 7.07 -0.22 -4.64
N LYS A 46 7.53 -0.96 -5.65
CA LYS A 46 8.82 -1.68 -5.56
C LYS A 46 9.97 -0.69 -5.29
N GLU A 47 9.93 0.45 -5.96
CA GLU A 47 10.93 1.52 -5.87
C GLU A 47 10.91 2.13 -4.47
N HIS A 48 9.73 2.47 -3.94
CA HIS A 48 9.57 2.93 -2.55
C HIS A 48 10.17 1.93 -1.54
N ASN A 49 9.86 0.64 -1.71
CA ASN A 49 10.41 -0.41 -0.86
C ASN A 49 11.95 -0.48 -0.92
N VAL A 50 12.55 -0.28 -2.10
CA VAL A 50 14.02 -0.24 -2.24
C VAL A 50 14.59 0.91 -1.41
N ARG A 51 14.01 2.11 -1.52
CA ARG A 51 14.45 3.29 -0.75
C ARG A 51 14.39 3.06 0.77
N LEU A 52 13.30 2.48 1.27
CA LEU A 52 13.18 2.18 2.71
C LEU A 52 14.22 1.16 3.18
N ARG A 53 14.50 0.12 2.36
CA ARG A 53 15.54 -0.86 2.69
C ARG A 53 16.93 -0.26 2.66
N GLU A 54 17.24 0.63 1.72
CA GLU A 54 18.52 1.35 1.70
C GLU A 54 18.74 2.17 2.96
N ILE A 55 17.69 2.84 3.46
CA ILE A 55 17.72 3.59 4.72
C ILE A 55 17.95 2.65 5.89
N ALA A 56 17.19 1.53 5.96
CA ALA A 56 17.37 0.53 7.00
C ALA A 56 18.80 -0.01 7.04
N ILE A 57 19.37 -0.38 5.88
CA ILE A 57 20.74 -0.89 5.76
C ILE A 57 21.75 0.14 6.27
N LYS A 58 21.62 1.40 5.88
CA LYS A 58 22.48 2.50 6.38
C LYS A 58 22.39 2.65 7.90
N ALA A 59 21.23 2.37 8.48
CA ALA A 59 21.01 2.36 9.93
C ALA A 59 21.40 1.04 10.63
N LYS A 60 22.01 0.07 9.92
CA LYS A 60 22.32 -1.29 10.42
C LYS A 60 21.07 -2.07 10.85
N LEU A 61 19.97 -1.84 10.16
CA LEU A 61 18.69 -2.53 10.31
C LEU A 61 18.37 -3.35 9.05
N LYS A 62 17.46 -4.30 9.19
CA LYS A 62 16.95 -5.11 8.07
C LYS A 62 15.44 -4.95 8.02
N LEU A 63 14.93 -4.47 6.88
CA LEU A 63 13.49 -4.37 6.60
C LEU A 63 13.08 -5.43 5.56
N ASN A 64 12.04 -6.20 5.85
CA ASN A 64 11.42 -7.15 4.94
C ASN A 64 9.91 -7.26 5.19
N GLU A 65 9.23 -8.18 4.51
CA GLU A 65 7.78 -8.40 4.61
C GLU A 65 7.31 -8.88 5.99
N TYR A 66 8.22 -9.27 6.88
CA TYR A 66 7.89 -9.76 8.21
C TYR A 66 8.13 -8.72 9.31
N GLY A 67 8.90 -7.67 9.05
CA GLY A 67 9.23 -6.68 10.08
C GLY A 67 10.48 -5.87 9.78
N LEU A 68 10.77 -4.96 10.70
CA LEU A 68 12.03 -4.26 10.83
C LEU A 68 12.84 -4.90 11.96
N PHE A 69 14.09 -5.25 11.68
CA PHE A 69 14.95 -6.02 12.57
C PHE A 69 16.25 -5.29 12.86
N LYS A 70 16.74 -5.46 14.09
CA LYS A 70 18.10 -5.14 14.50
C LYS A 70 18.80 -6.44 14.89
N ALA A 71 19.76 -6.87 14.08
CA ALA A 71 20.24 -8.25 14.09
C ALA A 71 19.04 -9.22 13.97
N ASP A 72 18.83 -10.09 14.95
CA ASP A 72 17.75 -11.09 14.94
C ASP A 72 16.50 -10.65 15.72
N LYS A 73 16.52 -9.46 16.34
CA LYS A 73 15.39 -8.95 17.11
C LYS A 73 14.50 -8.06 16.24
N MET A 74 13.22 -8.40 16.15
CA MET A 74 12.20 -7.54 15.57
C MET A 74 11.96 -6.31 16.47
N ILE A 75 11.98 -5.12 15.88
CA ILE A 75 11.84 -3.84 16.57
C ILE A 75 10.63 -3.01 16.12
N ALA A 76 10.01 -3.37 14.99
CA ALA A 76 8.72 -2.88 14.50
C ALA A 76 8.16 -3.89 13.49
N GLY A 77 6.84 -3.97 13.34
CA GLY A 77 6.20 -4.97 12.48
C GLY A 77 4.67 -4.93 12.48
N PRO A 78 3.99 -4.89 13.64
CA PRO A 78 2.53 -4.98 13.67
C PRO A 78 1.83 -3.74 13.10
N VAL A 79 2.41 -2.57 13.32
CA VAL A 79 1.90 -1.26 12.90
C VAL A 79 2.86 -0.66 11.88
N GLU A 80 2.33 -0.15 10.77
CA GLU A 80 3.14 0.34 9.65
C GLU A 80 3.89 1.61 10.01
N GLU A 81 3.22 2.54 10.70
CA GLU A 81 3.73 3.83 11.16
C GLU A 81 4.98 3.66 12.03
N GLU A 82 5.03 2.61 12.87
CA GLU A 82 6.19 2.33 13.71
C GLU A 82 7.46 2.03 12.89
N ILE A 83 7.30 1.43 11.69
CA ILE A 83 8.44 1.14 10.80
C ILE A 83 9.03 2.45 10.30
N TYR A 84 8.20 3.37 9.79
CA TYR A 84 8.63 4.70 9.35
C TYR A 84 9.32 5.46 10.48
N GLN A 85 8.71 5.49 11.67
CA GLN A 85 9.30 6.15 12.85
C GLN A 85 10.67 5.58 13.22
N LYS A 86 10.83 4.24 13.24
CA LYS A 86 12.12 3.59 13.54
C LYS A 86 13.19 3.85 12.47
N LEU A 87 12.78 4.15 11.24
CA LEU A 87 13.66 4.57 10.15
C LEU A 87 13.95 6.08 10.15
N GLY A 88 13.34 6.85 11.07
CA GLY A 88 13.49 8.29 11.16
C GLY A 88 12.76 9.03 10.04
N LEU A 89 11.58 8.54 9.66
CA LEU A 89 10.73 9.09 8.62
C LEU A 89 9.33 9.38 9.18
N ASP A 90 8.70 10.44 8.69
CA ASP A 90 7.26 10.59 8.79
C ASP A 90 6.55 9.46 8.02
N TYR A 91 5.32 9.13 8.45
CA TYR A 91 4.50 8.15 7.77
C TYR A 91 4.14 8.63 6.36
N VAL A 92 4.43 7.79 5.36
CA VAL A 92 4.13 8.08 3.96
C VAL A 92 2.83 7.38 3.59
N GLU A 93 1.80 8.17 3.27
CA GLU A 93 0.52 7.66 2.78
C GLU A 93 0.70 6.82 1.50
N PRO A 94 -0.03 5.69 1.34
CA PRO A 94 0.08 4.80 0.17
C PRO A 94 0.07 5.52 -1.19
N LEU A 95 -0.74 6.57 -1.33
CA LEU A 95 -0.90 7.35 -2.57
C LEU A 95 0.39 8.06 -3.02
N LEU A 96 1.37 8.24 -2.13
CA LEU A 96 2.62 8.95 -2.41
C LEU A 96 3.79 8.01 -2.73
N ARG A 97 3.65 6.69 -2.51
CA ARG A 97 4.75 5.71 -2.47
C ARG A 97 5.24 5.29 -3.86
N GLU A 98 5.77 6.24 -4.61
CA GLU A 98 6.16 6.06 -6.01
C GLU A 98 7.62 6.44 -6.31
N ASP A 99 8.45 6.67 -5.28
CA ASP A 99 9.85 7.14 -5.40
C ASP A 99 9.98 8.42 -6.25
N ARG A 100 9.15 9.41 -5.93
CA ARG A 100 9.08 10.73 -6.60
C ARG A 100 9.45 11.89 -5.68
N GLY A 101 10.16 11.60 -4.59
CA GLY A 101 10.62 12.60 -3.61
C GLY A 101 9.88 12.52 -2.26
N GLU A 102 8.96 11.59 -2.10
CA GLU A 102 8.21 11.37 -0.86
C GLU A 102 9.12 10.92 0.29
N VAL A 103 10.17 10.15 0.00
CA VAL A 103 11.10 9.66 1.03
C VAL A 103 11.97 10.80 1.57
N GLU A 104 12.41 11.71 0.69
CA GLU A 104 13.15 12.90 1.05
C GLU A 104 12.27 13.85 1.86
N ALA A 105 11.04 14.08 1.41
CA ALA A 105 10.06 14.90 2.13
C ALA A 105 9.72 14.33 3.52
N ALA A 106 9.62 13.00 3.63
CA ALA A 106 9.38 12.33 4.91
C ALA A 106 10.55 12.44 5.90
N LYS A 107 11.78 12.66 5.42
CA LYS A 107 12.95 12.92 6.30
C LYS A 107 12.97 14.35 6.83
N THR A 108 12.45 15.29 6.04
CA THR A 108 12.45 16.73 6.37
C THR A 108 11.12 17.21 6.93
N ASN A 109 10.19 16.29 7.22
CA ASN A 109 8.84 16.56 7.70
C ASN A 109 8.08 17.56 6.82
N SER A 110 8.20 17.38 5.50
CA SER A 110 7.65 18.27 4.47
C SER A 110 6.78 17.52 3.47
N LEU A 111 6.12 16.43 3.89
CA LEU A 111 5.13 15.74 3.09
C LEU A 111 3.94 16.66 2.79
N PRO A 112 3.34 16.58 1.59
CA PRO A 112 2.19 17.40 1.25
C PRO A 112 0.95 16.96 2.03
N GLU A 113 0.06 17.92 2.30
CA GLU A 113 -1.27 17.61 2.81
C GLU A 113 -2.13 17.02 1.68
N LEU A 114 -2.73 15.85 1.93
CA LEU A 114 -3.57 15.16 0.95
C LEU A 114 -5.03 15.59 1.08
N ILE A 115 -5.66 15.84 -0.06
CA ILE A 115 -7.11 16.01 -0.18
C ILE A 115 -7.80 14.69 0.17
N LYS A 116 -8.82 14.78 1.02
CA LYS A 116 -9.64 13.65 1.46
C LYS A 116 -11.01 13.69 0.80
N ALA A 117 -11.74 12.59 0.87
CA ALA A 117 -13.09 12.50 0.31
C ALA A 117 -14.04 13.59 0.86
N GLY A 118 -13.87 14.01 2.11
CA GLY A 118 -14.68 15.08 2.72
C GLY A 118 -14.37 16.50 2.21
N ASP A 119 -13.23 16.71 1.56
CA ASP A 119 -12.86 18.00 0.97
C ASP A 119 -13.53 18.21 -0.40
N ILE A 120 -14.07 17.14 -1.00
CA ILE A 120 -14.76 17.16 -2.29
C ILE A 120 -16.17 17.72 -2.08
N LYS A 121 -16.44 18.90 -2.66
CA LYS A 121 -17.71 19.63 -2.49
C LYS A 121 -18.75 19.34 -3.57
N GLY A 122 -18.39 18.62 -4.63
CA GLY A 122 -19.28 18.28 -5.72
C GLY A 122 -18.54 17.68 -6.91
N ASP A 123 -19.30 17.10 -7.83
CA ASP A 123 -18.81 16.62 -9.12
C ASP A 123 -19.24 17.61 -10.21
N PHE A 124 -18.27 18.11 -10.98
CA PHE A 124 -18.48 19.12 -12.01
C PHE A 124 -18.66 18.51 -13.41
N HIS A 125 -18.61 17.18 -13.54
CA HIS A 125 -18.82 16.49 -14.80
C HIS A 125 -19.72 15.26 -14.59
N VAL A 126 -21.03 15.50 -14.62
CA VAL A 126 -22.04 14.43 -14.56
C VAL A 126 -22.81 14.40 -15.87
N PRO A 127 -22.57 13.39 -16.75
CA PRO A 127 -23.38 13.27 -17.96
C PRO A 127 -24.81 12.87 -17.59
N GLU A 128 -25.78 13.69 -18.00
CA GLU A 128 -27.20 13.40 -17.82
C GLU A 128 -27.76 12.70 -19.07
N PHE A 129 -28.44 11.57 -18.88
CA PHE A 129 -29.20 10.95 -19.95
C PHE A 129 -30.50 11.72 -20.16
N ILE A 130 -30.53 12.59 -21.17
CA ILE A 130 -31.72 13.32 -21.58
C ILE A 130 -32.47 12.49 -22.63
N PRO A 131 -33.63 11.86 -22.29
CA PRO A 131 -34.41 11.13 -23.28
C PRO A 131 -34.97 12.09 -24.34
N MET A 132 -34.70 11.79 -25.62
CA MET A 132 -35.28 12.54 -26.74
C MET A 132 -36.82 12.41 -26.71
N PRO A 133 -37.57 13.49 -26.95
CA PRO A 133 -39.02 13.39 -27.07
C PRO A 133 -39.38 12.47 -28.25
N LYS A 134 -40.23 11.47 -28.00
CA LYS A 134 -40.80 10.66 -29.08
C LYS A 134 -41.63 11.60 -29.96
N SER A 135 -41.28 11.70 -31.23
CA SER A 135 -42.11 12.36 -32.24
C SER A 135 -43.49 11.69 -32.27
N LEU A 136 -44.54 12.51 -32.11
CA LEU A 136 -45.95 12.14 -32.31
C LEU A 136 -46.22 11.79 -33.78
#